data_AF-A0A4V4L3U1-F1
#
_entry.id   AF-A0A4V4L3U1-F1
#
_cell.length_a   1.000
_cell.length_b   1.000
_cell.length_c   1.000
_cell.angle_alpha   90.00
_cell.angle_beta   90.00
_cell.angle_gamma   90.00
#
_symmetry.space_group_name_H-M   'P 1'
#
loop_
_entity.id
_entity.type
_entity.pdbx_description
1 polymer ?
#
loop_
_entity_poly.entity_id
_entity_poly.type
_entity_poly.pdbx_seq_one_letter_code
_entity_poly.pdbx_strand_id
1 'polypeptide(L)'
;MSLRNSHTGGARDKISQHAGQFLYLVFYSSTVHDHGESLDWASNLLLGREFGFRKKDIAEWLIHELDQRTTGGTIAYLTGGIKIIWKERIPGKLGVADVVSGTIQLSEELIDDEQKLRNTVCHEFSHLLAYYHSGRTDHGELFFCWAQFCTDKMRPLDMGPVQIKAPRQDSYEFIWQCEKEDCGQEYGRHTKSIDLRWDKCHRCLGALLQTNPIARTLRWQIDTPGTIH
;
A
#
# COMPACT_ATOMS: atom_id res chain seq x y z
N MET A 1 59.09 -3.92 38.97
CA MET A 1 58.14 -2.95 39.56
C MET A 1 56.99 -3.77 40.13
N SER A 2 57.01 -4.11 41.42
CA SER A 2 56.21 -3.47 42.49
C SER A 2 54.70 -3.41 42.16
N LEU A 3 53.73 -3.94 42.90
CA LEU A 3 53.63 -4.43 44.29
C LEU A 3 52.34 -5.28 44.42
N ARG A 4 52.39 -6.30 45.30
CA ARG A 4 51.45 -6.72 46.39
C ARG A 4 49.99 -6.21 46.34
N ASN A 5 48.93 -6.90 46.79
CA ASN A 5 48.74 -7.85 47.90
C ASN A 5 47.25 -8.34 47.79
N SER A 6 46.93 -9.63 47.81
CA SER A 6 46.52 -10.46 48.97
C SER A 6 45.03 -10.38 49.39
N HIS A 7 44.37 -11.57 49.39
CA HIS A 7 43.43 -12.10 50.40
C HIS A 7 42.04 -11.42 50.50
N THR A 8 40.88 -12.07 50.69
CA THR A 8 40.44 -13.34 51.31
C THR A 8 38.95 -13.59 50.96
N GLY A 9 38.50 -14.87 50.99
CA GLY A 9 37.19 -15.38 51.47
C GLY A 9 35.87 -14.77 50.96
N GLY A 10 34.83 -15.50 50.56
CA GLY A 10 34.30 -16.76 51.09
C GLY A 10 32.84 -16.55 51.53
N ALA A 11 31.98 -17.53 51.21
CA ALA A 11 30.62 -17.78 51.73
C ALA A 11 29.38 -17.20 51.00
N ARG A 12 28.75 -18.12 50.24
CA ARG A 12 27.33 -18.49 50.14
C ARG A 12 26.30 -17.76 51.02
N ASP A 13 25.18 -17.35 50.41
CA ASP A 13 23.78 -17.77 50.68
C ASP A 13 22.81 -16.75 50.00
N LYS A 14 22.02 -17.14 48.99
CA LYS A 14 20.62 -17.67 48.99
C LYS A 14 19.52 -16.61 49.19
N ILE A 15 18.38 -16.84 48.47
CA ILE A 15 17.01 -16.25 48.59
C ILE A 15 16.80 -15.00 47.70
N SER A 16 15.76 -14.79 46.89
CA SER A 16 14.50 -15.48 46.52
C SER A 16 14.11 -14.99 45.11
N GLN A 17 13.71 -15.85 44.17
CA GLN A 17 12.31 -16.09 43.75
C GLN A 17 11.49 -14.84 43.40
N HIS A 18 11.13 -14.69 42.13
CA HIS A 18 9.72 -14.69 41.70
C HIS A 18 9.62 -15.18 40.25
N ALA A 19 9.01 -16.36 40.13
CA ALA A 19 8.61 -16.99 38.89
C ALA A 19 7.31 -16.36 38.38
N GLY A 20 7.25 -16.07 37.08
CA GLY A 20 6.04 -15.77 36.34
C GLY A 20 5.94 -16.75 35.17
N GLN A 21 5.50 -17.96 35.49
CA GLN A 21 5.35 -19.07 34.56
C GLN A 21 4.00 -18.92 33.85
N PHE A 22 4.01 -18.47 32.59
CA PHE A 22 2.83 -18.55 31.71
C PHE A 22 2.62 -20.01 31.31
N LEU A 23 1.77 -20.70 32.08
CA LEU A 23 1.27 -22.03 31.74
C LEU A 23 0.23 -21.90 30.61
N TYR A 24 0.62 -22.21 29.37
CA TYR A 24 -0.33 -22.61 28.35
C TYR A 24 -0.72 -24.07 28.60
N LEU A 25 -1.85 -24.28 29.26
CA LEU A 25 -2.53 -25.58 29.26
C LEU A 25 -3.47 -25.64 28.06
N VAL A 26 -3.10 -26.40 27.04
CA VAL A 26 -4.03 -26.88 26.02
C VAL A 26 -4.52 -28.24 26.49
N PHE A 27 -5.71 -28.28 27.10
CA PHE A 27 -6.47 -29.53 27.22
C PHE A 27 -7.23 -29.75 25.92
N TYR A 28 -6.81 -30.76 25.15
CA TYR A 28 -7.59 -31.29 24.04
C TYR A 28 -8.61 -32.27 24.62
N SER A 29 -9.87 -31.87 24.68
CA SER A 29 -10.99 -32.79 24.93
C SER A 29 -12.02 -32.58 23.83
N SER A 30 -12.17 -33.61 23.00
CA SER A 30 -13.09 -33.67 21.88
C SER A 30 -14.54 -33.68 22.36
N THR A 31 -15.23 -32.55 22.21
CA THR A 31 -16.69 -32.52 22.03
C THR A 31 -17.03 -31.41 21.04
N VAL A 32 -17.48 -31.82 19.86
CA VAL A 32 -17.93 -30.92 18.79
C VAL A 32 -19.23 -30.27 19.26
N HIS A 33 -19.19 -29.01 19.65
CA HIS A 33 -20.38 -28.16 19.80
C HIS A 33 -20.09 -26.79 19.18
N ASP A 34 -21.07 -26.35 18.39
CA ASP A 34 -21.13 -25.16 17.55
C ASP A 34 -21.04 -23.86 18.38
N HIS A 35 -19.82 -23.41 18.69
CA HIS A 35 -19.52 -22.17 19.43
C HIS A 35 -18.41 -21.32 18.77
N GLY A 36 -18.11 -21.57 17.49
CA GLY A 36 -16.95 -21.01 16.78
C GLY A 36 -16.97 -19.50 16.53
N GLU A 37 -18.14 -18.87 16.48
CA GLU A 37 -18.25 -17.45 16.11
C GLU A 37 -17.97 -16.48 17.26
N SER A 38 -18.19 -16.90 18.52
CA SER A 38 -18.07 -16.00 19.69
C SER A 38 -16.62 -15.79 20.16
N LEU A 39 -15.76 -16.79 19.99
CA LEU A 39 -14.34 -16.68 20.37
C LEU A 39 -13.51 -15.95 19.30
N ASP A 40 -13.97 -16.01 18.05
CA ASP A 40 -13.33 -15.35 16.92
C ASP A 40 -13.50 -13.82 16.96
N TRP A 41 -14.71 -13.30 17.25
CA TRP A 41 -14.91 -11.85 17.33
C TRP A 41 -14.09 -11.21 18.46
N ALA A 42 -14.01 -11.86 19.63
CA ALA A 42 -13.28 -11.33 20.78
C ALA A 42 -11.77 -11.30 20.49
N SER A 43 -11.27 -12.35 19.84
CA SER A 43 -9.88 -12.45 19.39
C SER A 43 -9.54 -11.39 18.34
N ASN A 44 -10.40 -11.22 17.32
CA ASN A 44 -10.23 -10.19 16.29
C ASN A 44 -10.31 -8.76 16.85
N LEU A 45 -11.19 -8.51 17.83
CA LEU A 45 -11.29 -7.22 18.50
C LEU A 45 -10.02 -6.90 19.32
N LEU A 46 -9.44 -7.90 19.99
CA LEU A 46 -8.19 -7.76 20.72
C LEU A 46 -7.02 -7.49 19.77
N LEU A 47 -6.92 -8.24 18.66
CA LEU A 47 -5.92 -8.02 17.62
C LEU A 47 -6.01 -6.62 17.01
N GLY A 48 -7.22 -6.14 16.70
CA GLY A 48 -7.43 -4.78 16.21
C GLY A 48 -7.02 -3.70 17.21
N ARG A 49 -7.24 -3.93 18.51
CA ARG A 49 -6.78 -3.01 19.57
C ARG A 49 -5.27 -3.00 19.70
N GLU A 50 -4.63 -4.17 19.72
CA GLU A 50 -3.16 -4.28 19.77
C GLU A 50 -2.52 -3.57 18.57
N PHE A 51 -3.04 -3.84 17.37
CA PHE A 51 -2.61 -3.15 16.16
C PHE A 51 -2.78 -1.64 16.27
N GLY A 52 -3.93 -1.17 16.77
CA GLY A 52 -4.19 0.25 16.98
C GLY A 52 -3.13 0.96 17.84
N PHE A 53 -2.57 0.27 18.84
CA PHE A 53 -1.49 0.82 19.68
C PHE A 53 -0.14 0.87 18.97
N ARG A 54 0.15 -0.09 18.08
CA ARG A 54 1.48 -0.27 17.48
C ARG A 54 1.58 0.24 16.04
N LYS A 55 0.46 0.54 15.36
CA LYS A 55 0.44 0.86 13.92
C LYS A 55 1.34 2.04 13.55
N LYS A 56 1.50 3.03 14.43
CA LYS A 56 2.37 4.20 14.18
C LYS A 56 3.84 3.80 14.19
N ASP A 57 4.26 3.02 15.18
CA ASP A 57 5.62 2.49 15.27
C ASP A 57 5.94 1.55 14.09
N ILE A 58 4.97 0.71 13.70
CA ILE A 58 5.10 -0.17 12.54
C ILE A 58 5.28 0.67 11.26
N ALA A 59 4.52 1.75 11.08
CA ALA A 59 4.66 2.61 9.90
C ALA A 59 6.03 3.28 9.80
N GLU A 60 6.53 3.83 10.91
CA GLU A 60 7.86 4.46 10.98
C GLU A 60 8.98 3.45 10.73
N TRP A 61 8.87 2.25 11.32
CA TRP A 61 9.83 1.19 11.06
C TRP A 61 9.76 0.70 9.60
N LEU A 62 8.57 0.56 9.02
CA LEU A 62 8.37 0.13 7.64
C LEU A 62 9.03 1.10 6.66
N ILE A 63 8.84 2.41 6.84
CA ILE A 63 9.38 3.38 5.89
C ILE A 63 10.91 3.43 5.93
N HIS A 64 11.49 3.28 7.12
CA HIS A 64 12.94 3.15 7.29
C HIS A 64 13.46 1.89 6.59
N GLU A 65 12.89 0.72 6.88
CA GLU A 65 13.34 -0.54 6.28
C GLU A 65 13.16 -0.56 4.76
N LEU A 66 12.06 0.00 4.25
CA LEU A 66 11.84 0.12 2.81
C LEU A 66 12.96 0.94 2.16
N ASP A 67 13.25 2.13 2.67
CA ASP A 67 14.27 2.98 2.08
C ASP A 67 15.68 2.38 2.17
N GLN A 68 16.01 1.78 3.32
CA GLN A 68 17.30 1.09 3.49
C GLN A 68 17.46 -0.09 2.54
N ARG A 69 16.43 -0.94 2.40
CA ARG A 69 16.54 -2.17 1.58
C ARG A 69 16.40 -1.94 0.09
N THR A 70 15.73 -0.87 -0.31
CA THR A 70 15.49 -0.53 -1.73
C THR A 70 16.56 0.41 -2.28
N THR A 71 16.95 1.44 -1.53
CA THR A 71 17.84 2.50 -2.02
C THR A 71 19.06 2.79 -1.13
N GLY A 72 19.20 2.09 0.00
CA GLY A 72 20.26 2.36 0.97
C GLY A 72 20.11 3.70 1.68
N GLY A 73 18.88 4.20 1.84
CA GLY A 73 18.62 5.48 2.51
C GLY A 73 18.65 6.72 1.58
N THR A 74 18.71 6.51 0.26
CA THR A 74 18.84 7.62 -0.70
C THR A 74 17.60 8.50 -0.73
N ILE A 75 16.38 7.94 -0.63
CA ILE A 75 15.17 8.74 -0.68
C ILE A 75 15.07 9.64 0.56
N ALA A 76 15.32 9.09 1.76
CA ALA A 76 15.38 9.90 2.97
C ALA A 76 16.46 10.98 2.89
N TYR A 77 17.63 10.70 2.31
CA TYR A 77 18.64 11.73 2.09
C TYR A 77 18.14 12.86 1.18
N LEU A 78 17.52 12.53 0.05
CA LEU A 78 17.04 13.53 -0.92
C LEU A 78 15.86 14.36 -0.41
N THR A 79 15.00 13.80 0.43
CA THR A 79 13.82 14.49 0.98
C THR A 79 14.11 15.22 2.30
N GLY A 80 15.29 15.02 2.91
CA GLY A 80 15.57 15.48 4.27
C GLY A 80 14.84 14.68 5.35
N GLY A 81 14.56 13.41 5.06
CA GLY A 81 13.80 12.47 5.87
C GLY A 81 12.42 12.19 5.26
N ILE A 82 12.01 10.92 5.26
CA ILE A 82 10.66 10.53 4.85
C ILE A 82 9.76 10.64 6.08
N LYS A 83 8.64 11.35 5.98
CA LYS A 83 7.76 11.64 7.13
C LYS A 83 6.42 10.95 7.00
N ILE A 84 5.94 10.31 8.07
CA ILE A 84 4.57 9.80 8.12
C ILE A 84 3.66 10.83 8.81
N ILE A 85 2.53 11.16 8.18
CA ILE A 85 1.48 11.99 8.78
C ILE A 85 0.18 11.20 8.83
N TRP A 86 -0.35 11.00 10.03
CA TRP A 86 -1.66 10.39 10.22
C TRP A 86 -2.76 11.44 10.07
N LYS A 87 -3.75 11.13 9.24
CA LYS A 87 -4.99 11.91 9.04
C LYS A 87 -6.15 11.07 9.52
N GLU A 88 -7.11 11.67 10.21
CA GLU A 88 -8.34 10.99 10.65
C GLU A 88 -8.98 10.23 9.48
N ARG A 89 -9.19 10.93 8.35
CA ARG A 89 -9.66 10.34 7.11
C ARG A 89 -9.05 11.01 5.89
N ILE A 90 -8.71 10.21 4.89
CA ILE A 90 -8.43 10.68 3.53
C ILE A 90 -9.61 10.23 2.64
N PRO A 91 -10.39 11.16 2.05
CA PRO A 91 -11.54 10.80 1.24
C PRO A 91 -11.18 9.86 0.09
N GLY A 92 -11.73 8.64 0.11
CA GLY A 92 -11.56 7.63 -0.93
C GLY A 92 -10.17 7.01 -1.04
N LYS A 93 -9.24 7.27 -0.11
CA LYS A 93 -7.87 6.73 -0.16
C LYS A 93 -7.40 6.25 1.22
N LEU A 94 -6.52 5.24 1.22
CA LEU A 94 -5.84 4.77 2.43
C LEU A 94 -4.60 5.60 2.74
N GLY A 95 -3.91 6.10 1.71
CA GLY A 95 -2.74 6.94 1.83
C GLY A 95 -2.55 7.87 0.63
N VAL A 96 -1.61 8.80 0.77
CA VAL A 96 -1.14 9.72 -0.28
C VAL A 96 0.32 10.09 -0.04
N ALA A 97 1.17 9.91 -1.05
CA ALA A 97 2.52 10.47 -1.09
C ALA A 97 2.56 11.90 -1.65
N ASP A 98 3.15 12.82 -0.88
CA ASP A 98 3.70 14.07 -1.39
C ASP A 98 5.17 13.83 -1.78
N VAL A 99 5.37 13.57 -3.07
CA VAL A 99 6.66 13.20 -3.66
C VAL A 99 7.71 14.31 -3.58
N VAL A 100 7.28 15.57 -3.46
CA VAL A 100 8.20 16.72 -3.39
C VAL A 100 8.78 16.84 -2.00
N SER A 101 7.94 16.74 -0.97
CA SER A 101 8.40 16.84 0.42
C SER A 101 8.88 15.51 1.02
N GLY A 102 8.63 14.38 0.35
CA GLY A 102 8.88 13.05 0.91
C GLY A 102 7.94 12.70 2.07
N THR A 103 6.74 13.30 2.10
CA THR A 103 5.75 13.03 3.14
C THR A 103 4.76 11.96 2.66
N ILE A 104 4.48 10.96 3.49
CA ILE A 104 3.43 9.96 3.25
C ILE A 104 2.32 10.19 4.28
N GLN A 105 1.11 10.44 3.78
CA GLN A 105 -0.08 10.59 4.60
C GLN A 105 -0.84 9.28 4.67
N LEU A 106 -1.30 8.89 5.85
CA LEU A 106 -2.02 7.63 6.10
C LEU A 106 -3.35 7.91 6.81
N SER A 107 -4.39 7.15 6.43
CA SER A 107 -5.72 7.25 7.03
C SER A 107 -5.79 6.44 8.33
N GLU A 108 -5.94 7.12 9.45
CA GLU A 108 -6.01 6.56 10.80
C GLU A 108 -7.21 5.61 10.95
N GLU A 109 -8.38 5.98 10.42
CA GLU A 109 -9.63 5.21 10.51
C GLU A 109 -9.70 4.02 9.54
N LEU A 110 -9.11 4.15 8.35
CA LEU A 110 -9.26 3.15 7.28
C LEU A 110 -8.19 2.06 7.31
N ILE A 111 -7.09 2.30 8.03
CA ILE A 111 -6.02 1.33 8.25
C ILE A 111 -6.23 0.71 9.64
N ASP A 112 -6.93 -0.42 9.64
CA ASP A 112 -7.40 -1.18 10.81
C ASP A 112 -6.66 -2.52 10.99
N ASP A 113 -5.82 -2.92 10.04
CA ASP A 113 -4.97 -4.11 10.13
C ASP A 113 -3.56 -3.88 9.55
N GLU A 114 -2.63 -4.75 9.97
CA GLU A 114 -1.21 -4.62 9.62
C GLU A 114 -0.95 -4.86 8.12
N GLN A 115 -1.71 -5.73 7.45
CA GLN A 115 -1.54 -5.98 6.02
C GLN A 115 -1.94 -4.76 5.19
N LYS A 116 -3.05 -4.10 5.54
CA LYS A 116 -3.45 -2.82 4.93
C LYS A 116 -2.40 -1.74 5.14
N LEU A 117 -1.82 -1.65 6.34
CA LEU A 117 -0.75 -0.70 6.61
C LEU A 117 0.46 -0.97 5.72
N ARG A 118 0.95 -2.21 5.67
CA ARG A 118 2.08 -2.64 4.84
C ARG A 118 1.84 -2.33 3.36
N ASN A 119 0.66 -2.69 2.85
CA ASN A 119 0.26 -2.44 1.47
C ASN A 119 0.26 -0.95 1.15
N THR A 120 -0.33 -0.14 2.04
CA THR A 120 -0.45 1.31 1.83
C THR A 120 0.92 1.99 1.89
N VAL A 121 1.73 1.71 2.91
CA VAL A 121 3.07 2.32 3.04
C VAL A 121 3.96 1.95 1.85
N CYS A 122 3.96 0.68 1.43
CA CYS A 122 4.73 0.23 0.27
C CYS A 122 4.24 0.88 -1.03
N HIS A 123 2.93 1.04 -1.20
CA HIS A 123 2.33 1.74 -2.33
C HIS A 123 2.77 3.20 -2.40
N GLU A 124 2.60 3.94 -1.30
CA GLU A 124 2.97 5.36 -1.24
C GLU A 124 4.49 5.57 -1.38
N PHE A 125 5.31 4.67 -0.82
CA PHE A 125 6.76 4.72 -1.01
C PHE A 125 7.17 4.46 -2.47
N SER A 126 6.45 3.58 -3.18
CA SER A 126 6.70 3.32 -4.61
C SER A 126 6.42 4.56 -5.48
N HIS A 127 5.51 5.45 -5.07
CA HIS A 127 5.36 6.75 -5.70
C HIS A 127 6.60 7.63 -5.54
N LEU A 128 7.24 7.63 -4.36
CA LEU A 128 8.49 8.37 -4.15
C LEU A 128 9.57 7.84 -5.11
N LEU A 129 9.76 6.52 -5.18
CA LEU A 129 10.75 5.90 -6.08
C LEU A 129 10.50 6.24 -7.55
N ALA A 130 9.25 6.10 -8.02
CA ALA A 130 8.89 6.41 -9.40
C ALA A 130 9.16 7.90 -9.74
N TYR A 131 8.87 8.80 -8.80
CA TYR A 131 9.10 10.22 -8.96
C TYR A 131 10.59 10.57 -8.97
N TYR A 132 11.38 10.09 -8.01
CA TYR A 132 12.82 10.39 -7.97
C TYR A 132 13.58 9.76 -9.15
N HIS A 133 13.07 8.68 -9.74
CA HIS A 133 13.66 8.07 -10.91
C HIS A 133 13.27 8.77 -12.24
N SER A 134 12.05 9.27 -12.37
CA SER A 134 11.49 9.68 -13.68
C SER A 134 10.70 11.00 -13.69
N GLY A 135 10.50 11.63 -12.54
CA GLY A 135 9.63 12.79 -12.35
C GLY A 135 8.13 12.47 -12.47
N ARG A 136 7.74 11.20 -12.59
CA ARG A 136 6.33 10.79 -12.74
C ARG A 136 5.67 10.48 -11.41
N THR A 137 4.38 10.76 -11.32
CA THR A 137 3.55 10.52 -10.13
C THR A 137 2.40 9.55 -10.39
N ASP A 138 2.27 9.03 -11.61
CA ASP A 138 1.19 8.13 -11.97
C ASP A 138 1.49 6.67 -11.63
N HIS A 139 0.44 5.86 -11.58
CA HIS A 139 0.51 4.40 -11.51
C HIS A 139 0.86 3.81 -12.89
N GLY A 140 1.96 4.26 -13.51
CA GLY A 140 2.48 3.71 -14.75
C GLY A 140 3.26 2.40 -14.55
N GLU A 141 3.81 1.85 -15.62
CA GLU A 141 4.65 0.64 -15.58
C GLU A 141 5.78 0.75 -14.54
N LEU A 142 6.47 1.89 -14.51
CA LEU A 142 7.56 2.14 -13.57
C LEU A 142 7.11 2.08 -12.11
N PHE A 143 5.91 2.59 -11.79
CA PHE A 143 5.35 2.47 -10.45
C PHE A 143 5.19 1.00 -10.05
N PHE A 144 4.68 0.16 -10.95
CA PHE A 144 4.49 -1.27 -10.66
C PHE A 144 5.81 -2.04 -10.56
N CYS A 145 6.82 -1.67 -11.36
CA CYS A 145 8.16 -2.20 -11.18
C CYS A 145 8.70 -1.89 -9.78
N TRP A 146 8.56 -0.65 -9.31
CA TRP A 146 9.00 -0.27 -7.95
C TRP A 146 8.16 -0.93 -6.86
N ALA A 147 6.84 -1.02 -7.03
CA ALA A 147 5.96 -1.72 -6.08
C ALA A 147 6.34 -3.20 -5.93
N GLN A 148 6.62 -3.88 -7.04
CA GLN A 148 7.09 -5.26 -7.02
C GLN A 148 8.47 -5.35 -6.36
N PHE A 149 9.38 -4.44 -6.70
CA PHE A 149 10.72 -4.40 -6.10
C PHE A 149 10.67 -4.20 -4.58
N CYS A 150 9.87 -3.26 -4.08
CA CYS A 150 9.66 -3.05 -2.65
C CYS A 150 9.10 -4.31 -1.97
N THR A 151 8.13 -4.97 -2.61
CA THR A 151 7.56 -6.24 -2.13
C THR A 151 8.62 -7.32 -1.97
N ASP A 152 9.50 -7.47 -2.98
CA ASP A 152 10.57 -8.45 -2.96
C ASP A 152 11.62 -8.16 -1.86
N LYS A 153 11.94 -6.88 -1.64
CA LYS A 153 12.89 -6.44 -0.60
C LYS A 153 12.37 -6.63 0.83
N MET A 154 11.06 -6.60 1.02
CA MET A 154 10.42 -6.79 2.33
C MET A 154 10.12 -8.26 2.65
N ARG A 155 10.12 -9.16 1.65
CA ARG A 155 9.88 -10.61 1.84
C ARG A 155 10.73 -11.26 2.96
N PRO A 156 12.03 -10.94 3.14
CA PRO A 156 12.86 -11.58 4.17
C PRO A 156 12.48 -11.24 5.62
N LEU A 157 11.54 -10.31 5.85
CA LEU A 157 11.11 -9.91 7.19
C LEU A 157 9.95 -10.76 7.75
N ASP A 158 9.56 -11.82 7.05
CA ASP A 158 8.43 -12.71 7.41
C ASP A 158 7.09 -11.98 7.60
N MET A 159 6.94 -10.80 6.98
CA MET A 159 5.75 -9.95 7.13
C MET A 159 4.61 -10.30 6.14
N GLY A 160 4.71 -11.44 5.46
CA GLY A 160 3.85 -11.78 4.33
C GLY A 160 4.08 -10.89 3.09
N PRO A 161 3.54 -11.26 1.93
CA PRO A 161 3.68 -10.48 0.71
C PRO A 161 2.89 -9.16 0.81
N VAL A 162 3.50 -8.06 0.39
CA VAL A 162 2.76 -6.83 0.11
C VAL A 162 1.92 -7.07 -1.16
N GLN A 163 0.62 -6.85 -1.06
CA GLN A 163 -0.33 -7.06 -2.14
C GLN A 163 -0.65 -5.74 -2.82
N ILE A 164 0.27 -5.22 -3.62
CA ILE A 164 -0.01 -4.08 -4.49
C ILE A 164 -0.60 -4.63 -5.79
N LYS A 165 -1.91 -4.47 -5.97
CA LYS A 165 -2.57 -4.86 -7.22
C LYS A 165 -2.07 -3.95 -8.34
N ALA A 166 -1.30 -4.51 -9.27
CA ALA A 166 -1.19 -3.92 -10.59
C ALA A 166 -2.60 -3.87 -11.20
N PRO A 167 -3.04 -2.75 -11.80
CA PRO A 167 -4.13 -2.77 -12.74
C PRO A 167 -3.58 -3.59 -13.90
N ARG A 168 -3.92 -4.88 -13.89
CA ARG A 168 -3.77 -5.66 -15.09
C ARG A 168 -4.66 -4.99 -16.13
N GLN A 169 -4.18 -4.88 -17.36
CA GLN A 169 -4.95 -4.28 -18.45
C GLN A 169 -6.30 -4.99 -18.65
N ASP A 170 -6.40 -6.28 -18.23
CA ASP A 170 -7.61 -7.09 -18.17
C ASP A 170 -8.64 -6.69 -17.09
N SER A 171 -8.27 -5.82 -16.15
CA SER A 171 -9.13 -5.36 -15.05
C SER A 171 -9.82 -4.02 -15.34
N TYR A 172 -9.47 -3.38 -16.45
CA TYR A 172 -10.14 -2.16 -16.91
C TYR A 172 -11.49 -2.51 -17.52
N GLU A 173 -12.55 -2.10 -16.83
CA GLU A 173 -13.90 -2.20 -17.36
C GLU A 173 -14.08 -1.32 -18.60
N PHE A 174 -13.35 -0.19 -18.67
CA PHE A 174 -13.45 0.76 -19.78
C PHE A 174 -12.09 0.97 -20.45
N ILE A 175 -12.05 0.80 -21.77
CA ILE A 175 -10.84 1.00 -22.57
C ILE A 175 -11.18 1.94 -23.74
N TRP A 176 -10.29 2.89 -24.00
CA TRP A 176 -10.34 3.76 -25.17
C TRP A 176 -9.02 3.69 -25.93
N GLN A 177 -9.09 3.81 -27.25
CA GLN A 177 -7.93 3.85 -28.12
C GLN A 177 -7.98 5.09 -29.00
N CYS A 178 -6.83 5.70 -29.28
CA CYS A 178 -6.74 6.76 -30.27
C CYS A 178 -7.08 6.22 -31.66
N GLU A 179 -7.96 6.93 -32.37
CA GLU A 179 -8.41 6.53 -33.72
C GLU A 179 -7.31 6.69 -34.78
N LYS A 180 -6.29 7.50 -34.51
CA LYS A 180 -5.18 7.67 -35.46
C LYS A 180 -4.36 6.38 -35.52
N GLU A 181 -4.34 5.75 -36.69
CA GLU A 181 -3.63 4.48 -36.97
C GLU A 181 -2.14 4.56 -36.66
N ASP A 182 -1.50 5.71 -36.87
CA ASP A 182 -0.09 5.97 -36.57
C ASP A 182 0.18 6.28 -35.08
N CYS A 183 -0.87 6.45 -34.27
CA CYS A 183 -0.77 6.72 -32.84
C CYS A 183 -1.06 5.47 -31.99
N GLY A 184 -2.24 4.86 -32.19
CA GLY A 184 -2.67 3.63 -31.51
C GLY A 184 -2.74 3.66 -29.98
N GLN A 185 -2.54 4.81 -29.34
CA GLN A 185 -2.44 4.94 -27.87
C GLN A 185 -3.72 4.47 -27.18
N GLU A 186 -3.57 3.56 -26.20
CA GLU A 186 -4.66 3.03 -25.40
C GLU A 186 -4.75 3.69 -24.01
N TYR A 187 -5.95 3.76 -23.47
CA TYR A 187 -6.31 4.31 -22.17
C TYR A 187 -7.28 3.36 -21.46
N GLY A 188 -6.84 2.67 -20.41
CA GLY A 188 -7.70 1.87 -19.54
C GLY A 188 -8.18 2.63 -18.29
N ARG A 189 -9.43 2.46 -17.90
CA ARG A 189 -10.05 3.01 -16.67
C ARG A 189 -11.02 2.01 -16.03
N HIS A 190 -11.19 2.12 -14.72
CA HIS A 190 -12.21 1.36 -13.96
C HIS A 190 -13.56 2.07 -13.88
N THR A 191 -13.68 3.27 -14.45
CA THR A 191 -14.92 4.06 -14.51
C THR A 191 -15.05 4.70 -15.88
N LYS A 192 -16.28 4.97 -16.32
CA LYS A 192 -16.57 5.68 -17.58
C LYS A 192 -16.28 7.17 -17.46
N SER A 193 -14.99 7.51 -17.41
CA SER A 193 -14.47 8.84 -17.07
C SER A 193 -14.01 9.67 -18.26
N ILE A 194 -13.83 9.07 -19.44
CA ILE A 194 -13.46 9.79 -20.66
C ILE A 194 -14.73 10.16 -21.43
N ASP A 195 -14.93 11.47 -21.63
CA ASP A 195 -15.98 12.02 -22.48
C ASP A 195 -15.41 12.32 -23.87
N LEU A 196 -15.83 11.53 -24.87
CA LEU A 196 -15.36 11.64 -26.25
C LEU A 196 -15.67 12.99 -26.92
N ARG A 197 -16.58 13.81 -26.36
CA ARG A 197 -16.78 15.19 -26.83
C ARG A 197 -15.58 16.09 -26.53
N TRP A 198 -14.99 15.93 -25.35
CA TRP A 198 -14.01 16.88 -24.82
C TRP A 198 -12.60 16.32 -24.76
N ASP A 199 -12.47 15.04 -24.39
CA ASP A 199 -11.18 14.39 -24.23
C ASP A 199 -10.55 14.02 -25.57
N LYS A 200 -9.23 14.20 -25.65
CA LYS A 200 -8.41 13.88 -26.82
C LYS A 200 -7.20 13.06 -26.42
N CYS A 201 -6.62 12.37 -27.39
CA CYS A 201 -5.36 11.66 -27.19
C CYS A 201 -4.27 12.63 -26.75
N HIS A 202 -3.72 12.46 -25.55
CA HIS A 202 -2.63 13.31 -25.03
C HIS A 202 -1.33 13.24 -25.86
N ARG A 203 -1.18 12.23 -26.72
CA ARG A 203 0.01 12.06 -27.57
C ARG A 203 -0.08 12.84 -28.88
N CYS A 204 -1.22 12.79 -29.56
CA CYS A 204 -1.37 13.32 -30.93
C CYS A 204 -2.57 14.25 -31.11
N LEU A 205 -3.28 14.56 -30.02
CA LEU A 205 -4.51 15.33 -29.93
C LEU A 205 -5.67 14.78 -30.79
N GLY A 206 -5.56 13.53 -31.25
CA GLY A 206 -6.56 12.84 -32.04
C GLY A 206 -7.80 12.45 -31.23
N ALA A 207 -8.87 12.08 -31.93
CA ALA A 207 -10.07 11.51 -31.33
C ALA A 207 -9.77 10.16 -30.65
N LEU A 208 -10.61 9.84 -29.66
CA LEU A 208 -10.57 8.58 -28.92
C LEU A 208 -11.83 7.78 -29.26
N LEU A 209 -11.69 6.47 -29.38
CA LEU A 209 -12.78 5.52 -29.55
C LEU A 209 -12.84 4.62 -28.31
N GLN A 210 -14.03 4.39 -27.75
CA GLN A 210 -14.21 3.41 -26.68
C GLN A 210 -14.22 1.99 -27.25
N THR A 211 -13.21 1.20 -26.91
CA THR A 211 -13.05 -0.19 -27.34
C THR A 211 -13.57 -1.20 -26.32
N ASN A 212 -13.68 -0.85 -25.03
CA ASN A 212 -14.29 -1.69 -23.98
C ASN A 212 -15.17 -0.87 -23.00
N PRO A 213 -16.36 -1.38 -22.61
CA PRO A 213 -17.21 -2.17 -23.49
C PRO A 213 -17.33 -1.44 -24.83
N ILE A 214 -17.38 -2.19 -25.94
CA ILE A 214 -17.62 -1.59 -27.27
C ILE A 214 -18.88 -0.75 -27.15
N ALA A 215 -18.72 0.58 -27.28
CA ALA A 215 -19.86 1.48 -27.19
C ALA A 215 -20.84 1.08 -28.30
N ARG A 216 -22.00 0.52 -27.91
CA ARG A 216 -23.09 0.31 -28.87
C ARG A 216 -23.34 1.67 -29.49
N THR A 217 -23.21 1.75 -30.81
CA THR A 217 -23.41 2.98 -31.56
C THR A 217 -24.79 3.53 -31.21
N LEU A 218 -24.85 4.50 -30.29
CA LEU A 218 -26.00 5.38 -30.18
C LEU A 218 -25.91 6.24 -31.43
N ARG A 219 -26.52 5.73 -32.50
CA ARG A 219 -26.72 6.43 -33.75
C ARG A 219 -27.64 7.59 -33.40
N TRP A 220 -27.04 8.73 -33.09
CA TRP A 220 -27.76 9.99 -32.93
C TRP A 220 -28.50 10.22 -34.25
N GLN A 221 -29.81 9.99 -34.26
CA GLN A 221 -30.67 10.44 -35.34
C GLN A 221 -30.59 11.96 -35.32
N ILE A 222 -29.90 12.52 -36.31
CA ILE A 222 -30.00 13.94 -36.60
C ILE A 222 -31.36 14.10 -37.25
N ASP A 223 -32.34 14.59 -36.48
CA ASP A 223 -33.61 15.05 -37.03
C ASP A 223 -33.31 16.24 -37.96
N THR A 224 -33.30 16.00 -39.27
CA THR A 224 -33.35 17.07 -40.27
C THR A 224 -34.73 17.70 -40.25
N PRO A 225 -34.88 19.02 -40.08
CA PRO A 225 -36.16 19.69 -40.23
C PRO A 225 -36.64 19.58 -41.67
N GLY A 226 -37.82 18.97 -41.85
CA GLY A 226 -38.47 18.86 -43.15
C GLY A 226 -38.79 20.24 -43.72
N THR A 227 -38.35 20.45 -44.97
CA THR A 227 -38.74 21.57 -45.82
C THR A 227 -40.24 21.48 -46.10
N ILE A 228 -40.96 22.52 -45.71
CA ILE A 228 -42.35 22.78 -46.12
C ILE A 228 -42.30 23.36 -47.54
N HIS A 229 -42.93 22.66 -48.49
CA HIS A 229 -43.42 23.23 -49.74
C HIS A 229 -44.91 22.93 -49.85
#